data_AF-A0A212FKK7-F1
#
_entry.id   AF-A0A212FKK7-F1
#
_cell.length_a   1.000
_cell.length_b   1.000
_cell.length_c   1.000
_cell.angle_alpha   90.00
_cell.angle_beta   90.00
_cell.angle_gamma   90.00
#
_symmetry.space_group_name_H-M   'P 1'
#
loop_
_entity.id
_entity.type
_entity.pdbx_description
1 polymer ?
#
loop_
_entity_poly.entity_id
_entity_poly.type
_entity_poly.pdbx_seq_one_letter_code
_entity_poly.pdbx_strand_id
1 'polypeptide(L)'
;MVSRFVGRFLLPSLLNSKYVIPNLLSDSERFIFNKYNLTTVRNYAKSKDKGKDKKGKGGKVEINPLMISELVPVNKLKERCESSIEKMKEDFTKNLSLRSTTGAIDTLPIKYDGKEYELQELAQIVRKNPKTLVINFASFPQVIPDVLKAIQNSGLNLNPQQDGTTLYVPVPKVTKEHREALARNAKILFIKCRDSIKDIQNEYIKKTKKQTDVSEDLVFSVNKQISALCDGYVVEAKTLYDHKHKELVGN
;
A
#
# COMPACT_ATOMS: atom_id res chain seq x y z
N MET A 1 -55.80 -28.67 5.95
CA MET A 1 -55.99 -28.89 7.39
C MET A 1 -55.28 -27.76 8.12
N VAL A 2 -56.06 -26.87 8.76
CA VAL A 2 -55.70 -25.93 9.85
C VAL A 2 -54.65 -24.84 9.51
N SER A 3 -55.03 -23.56 9.28
CA SER A 3 -55.29 -22.51 10.30
C SER A 3 -54.04 -22.24 11.17
N ARG A 4 -53.55 -21.02 11.42
CA ARG A 4 -54.22 -19.87 12.05
C ARG A 4 -53.14 -18.76 12.15
N PHE A 5 -53.48 -17.51 11.85
CA PHE A 5 -53.64 -16.41 12.84
C PHE A 5 -52.34 -15.93 13.52
N VAL A 6 -52.12 -14.67 13.85
CA VAL A 6 -52.72 -13.33 13.65
C VAL A 6 -51.81 -12.42 14.49
N GLY A 7 -51.65 -11.15 14.11
CA GLY A 7 -51.21 -10.11 15.04
C GLY A 7 -50.67 -8.88 14.33
N ARG A 8 -51.53 -8.06 13.69
CA ARG A 8 -52.12 -6.80 14.23
C ARG A 8 -51.03 -5.71 14.46
N PHE A 9 -51.17 -4.45 14.04
CA PHE A 9 -52.37 -3.63 13.90
C PHE A 9 -52.04 -2.23 13.28
N LEU A 10 -53.04 -1.64 12.60
CA LEU A 10 -53.37 -0.20 12.39
C LEU A 10 -52.49 0.65 11.45
N LEU A 11 -52.86 0.94 10.18
CA LEU A 11 -53.95 1.80 9.62
C LEU A 11 -53.56 3.32 9.55
N PRO A 12 -54.18 4.16 8.71
CA PRO A 12 -54.11 4.22 7.24
C PRO A 12 -54.02 5.68 6.71
N SER A 13 -53.97 5.93 5.40
CA SER A 13 -54.86 6.92 4.74
C SER A 13 -54.67 6.89 3.22
N LEU A 14 -55.71 6.44 2.51
CA LEU A 14 -56.61 7.25 1.66
C LEU A 14 -55.93 7.80 0.41
N LEU A 15 -56.44 7.73 -0.81
CA LEU A 15 -57.59 7.14 -1.50
C LEU A 15 -57.19 7.40 -2.98
N ASN A 16 -57.23 6.41 -3.87
CA ASN A 16 -58.32 6.22 -4.85
C ASN A 16 -58.47 7.44 -5.80
N SER A 17 -58.43 7.33 -7.11
CA SER A 17 -59.29 6.48 -7.93
C SER A 17 -58.99 6.72 -9.42
N LYS A 18 -58.93 5.63 -10.21
CA LYS A 18 -59.55 5.34 -11.53
C LYS A 18 -59.73 6.52 -12.51
N TYR A 19 -59.40 6.45 -13.80
CA TYR A 19 -59.94 5.58 -14.88
C TYR A 19 -59.00 5.70 -16.12
N VAL A 20 -58.53 4.63 -16.78
CA VAL A 20 -59.12 3.85 -17.91
C VAL A 20 -59.12 4.58 -19.29
N ILE A 21 -58.05 4.33 -20.06
CA ILE A 21 -57.86 3.98 -21.50
C ILE A 21 -58.44 4.89 -22.64
N PRO A 22 -58.12 4.64 -23.94
CA PRO A 22 -57.25 5.48 -24.79
C PRO A 22 -57.99 6.07 -26.01
N ASN A 23 -57.33 6.88 -26.84
CA ASN A 23 -57.32 6.77 -28.31
C ASN A 23 -56.93 8.07 -29.01
N LEU A 24 -56.14 7.88 -30.07
CA LEU A 24 -56.16 8.54 -31.38
C LEU A 24 -56.37 10.06 -31.52
N LEU A 25 -55.50 10.61 -32.39
CA LEU A 25 -55.72 11.67 -33.39
C LEU A 25 -55.14 13.08 -33.11
N SER A 26 -54.21 13.40 -34.02
CA SER A 26 -53.97 14.64 -34.77
C SER A 26 -53.93 16.00 -34.08
N ASP A 27 -52.77 16.64 -34.30
CA ASP A 27 -52.53 18.03 -34.72
C ASP A 27 -53.52 19.14 -34.36
N SER A 28 -52.89 20.27 -34.03
CA SER A 28 -53.40 21.64 -33.93
C SER A 28 -54.10 22.03 -32.61
N GLU A 29 -53.40 22.91 -31.90
CA GLU A 29 -53.93 23.99 -31.07
C GLU A 29 -54.75 23.64 -29.84
N ARG A 30 -54.13 23.74 -28.65
CA ARG A 30 -54.71 24.47 -27.50
C ARG A 30 -53.63 25.18 -26.68
N PHE A 31 -53.33 26.41 -27.08
CA PHE A 31 -52.85 27.44 -26.16
C PHE A 31 -54.00 27.77 -25.20
N ILE A 32 -53.83 27.50 -23.90
CA ILE A 32 -54.54 28.24 -22.85
C ILE A 32 -53.49 28.89 -21.96
N PHE A 33 -53.47 30.21 -22.06
CA PHE A 33 -52.71 31.16 -21.29
C PHE A 33 -53.04 30.99 -19.79
N ASN A 34 -52.07 30.55 -18.99
CA ASN A 34 -52.12 30.76 -17.55
C ASN A 34 -51.09 31.82 -17.15
N LYS A 35 -51.64 32.99 -16.82
CA LYS A 35 -50.96 34.19 -16.32
C LYS A 35 -50.53 33.88 -14.88
N TYR A 36 -49.31 34.27 -14.48
CA TYR A 36 -48.72 34.06 -13.15
C TYR A 36 -48.09 32.68 -12.90
N ASN A 37 -47.03 32.35 -13.66
CA ASN A 37 -45.82 31.70 -13.15
C ASN A 37 -44.77 31.67 -14.27
N LEU A 38 -43.91 32.69 -14.35
CA LEU A 38 -42.70 32.67 -15.19
C LEU A 38 -41.68 31.74 -14.53
N THR A 39 -41.91 30.43 -14.61
CA THR A 39 -40.83 29.47 -14.36
C THR A 39 -40.00 29.41 -15.63
N THR A 40 -38.85 30.08 -15.62
CA THR A 40 -37.82 29.89 -16.64
C THR A 40 -37.30 28.46 -16.52
N VAL A 41 -37.94 27.53 -17.22
CA VAL A 41 -37.44 26.16 -17.35
C VAL A 41 -36.25 26.23 -18.30
N ARG A 42 -35.04 26.20 -17.72
CA ARG A 42 -33.82 25.96 -18.50
C ARG A 42 -33.88 24.52 -19.00
N ASN A 43 -34.33 24.34 -20.24
CA ASN A 43 -34.17 23.08 -20.96
C ASN A 43 -32.67 22.90 -21.24
N TYR A 44 -31.95 22.20 -20.34
CA TYR A 44 -30.60 21.77 -20.62
C TYR A 44 -30.66 20.85 -21.84
N ALA A 45 -30.02 21.25 -22.94
CA ALA A 45 -29.77 20.34 -24.05
C ALA A 45 -29.05 19.12 -23.47
N LYS A 46 -29.67 17.93 -23.57
CA LYS A 46 -28.98 16.68 -23.25
C LYS A 46 -27.77 16.64 -24.19
N SER A 47 -26.58 16.84 -23.64
CA SER A 47 -25.36 16.54 -24.36
C SER A 47 -25.49 15.11 -24.86
N LYS A 48 -25.30 14.92 -26.17
CA LYS A 48 -25.13 13.60 -26.78
C LYS A 48 -24.22 12.80 -25.85
N ASP A 49 -24.74 11.70 -25.29
CA ASP A 49 -23.94 10.76 -24.51
C ASP A 49 -22.80 10.31 -25.43
N LYS A 50 -21.65 10.99 -25.34
CA LYS A 50 -20.40 10.40 -25.73
C LYS A 50 -20.28 9.24 -24.76
N GLY A 51 -20.68 8.05 -25.23
CA GLY A 51 -20.34 6.81 -24.57
C GLY A 51 -18.89 6.94 -24.12
N LYS A 52 -18.60 6.51 -22.89
CA LYS A 52 -17.21 6.33 -22.47
C LYS A 52 -16.58 5.40 -23.50
N ASP A 53 -16.01 5.99 -24.55
CA ASP A 53 -14.95 5.37 -25.30
C ASP A 53 -13.97 5.00 -24.21
N LYS A 54 -13.85 3.70 -23.95
CA LYS A 54 -12.76 3.18 -23.15
C LYS A 54 -11.54 3.74 -23.84
N LYS A 55 -11.01 4.85 -23.32
CA LYS A 55 -9.76 5.46 -23.75
C LYS A 55 -8.80 4.31 -23.68
N GLY A 56 -8.51 3.70 -24.83
CA GLY A 56 -7.85 2.41 -24.88
C GLY A 56 -6.61 2.56 -24.04
N LYS A 57 -6.36 1.60 -23.14
CA LYS A 57 -5.02 1.45 -22.56
C LYS A 57 -4.09 1.53 -23.77
N GLY A 58 -3.36 2.63 -23.91
CA GLY A 58 -2.51 2.86 -25.07
C GLY A 58 -1.68 1.60 -25.25
N GLY A 59 -1.57 1.12 -26.50
CA GLY A 59 -0.84 -0.11 -26.80
C GLY A 59 0.49 -0.13 -26.06
N LYS A 60 0.88 -1.30 -25.54
CA LYS A 60 2.17 -1.48 -24.85
C LYS A 60 3.25 -0.82 -25.70
N VAL A 61 3.88 0.22 -25.15
CA VAL A 61 4.94 0.92 -25.83
C VAL A 61 6.15 0.02 -25.79
N GLU A 62 6.55 -0.51 -26.94
CA GLU A 62 7.80 -1.24 -27.04
C GLU A 62 8.95 -0.26 -26.75
N ILE A 63 9.76 -0.59 -25.74
CA ILE A 63 10.86 0.26 -25.31
C ILE A 63 12.03 0.00 -26.26
N ASN A 64 12.40 0.99 -27.07
CA ASN A 64 13.57 0.93 -27.93
C ASN A 64 14.73 1.72 -27.28
N PRO A 65 15.75 1.05 -26.71
CA PRO A 65 16.83 1.73 -25.97
C PRO A 65 17.61 2.73 -26.82
N LEU A 66 17.70 2.50 -28.14
CA LEU A 66 18.46 3.35 -29.07
C LEU A 66 17.82 4.73 -29.21
N MET A 67 16.49 4.80 -29.28
CA MET A 67 15.78 6.09 -29.43
C MET A 67 15.85 6.95 -28.17
N ILE A 68 15.85 6.34 -26.98
CA ILE A 68 16.02 7.09 -25.73
C ILE A 68 17.45 7.60 -25.60
N SER A 69 18.44 6.80 -26.03
CA SER A 69 19.87 7.11 -25.91
C SER A 69 20.32 8.34 -26.68
N GLU A 70 19.57 8.71 -27.72
CA GLU A 70 19.85 9.87 -28.58
C GLU A 70 19.66 11.21 -27.84
N LEU A 71 18.66 11.31 -26.96
CA LEU A 71 18.36 12.54 -26.21
C LEU A 71 18.76 12.48 -24.74
N VAL A 72 18.78 11.30 -24.13
CA VAL A 72 18.94 11.13 -22.67
C VAL A 72 19.85 9.95 -22.35
N PRO A 73 20.78 10.08 -21.38
CA PRO A 73 21.57 8.95 -20.90
C PRO A 73 20.69 7.90 -20.19
N VAL A 74 20.32 6.84 -20.91
CA VAL A 74 19.43 5.76 -20.43
C VAL A 74 19.99 5.06 -19.20
N ASN A 75 21.29 4.84 -19.15
CA ASN A 75 21.94 4.12 -18.04
C ASN A 75 21.74 4.87 -16.72
N LYS A 76 21.94 6.19 -16.72
CA LYS A 76 21.73 7.03 -15.53
C LYS A 76 20.26 7.10 -15.09
N LEU A 77 19.32 6.98 -16.02
CA LEU A 77 17.90 6.91 -15.69
C LEU A 77 17.58 5.59 -14.99
N LYS A 78 18.05 4.46 -15.54
CA LYS A 78 17.86 3.11 -14.96
C LYS A 78 18.50 3.01 -13.57
N GLU A 79 19.75 3.40 -13.43
CA GLU A 79 20.47 3.39 -12.15
C GLU A 79 19.73 4.17 -11.05
N ARG A 80 19.18 5.34 -11.38
CA ARG A 80 18.40 6.13 -10.42
C ARG A 80 17.09 5.45 -10.03
N CYS A 81 16.39 4.84 -10.98
CA CYS A 81 15.17 4.08 -10.69
C CYS A 81 15.47 2.83 -9.83
N GLU A 82 16.54 2.11 -10.15
CA GLU A 82 17.00 0.93 -9.40
C GLU A 82 17.41 1.30 -7.97
N SER A 83 18.16 2.40 -7.79
CA SER A 83 18.52 2.91 -6.46
C SER A 83 17.29 3.24 -5.60
N SER A 84 16.21 3.77 -6.20
CA SER A 84 14.95 4.00 -5.46
C SER A 84 14.30 2.69 -5.00
N ILE A 85 14.37 1.63 -5.81
CA ILE A 85 13.87 0.30 -5.44
C ILE A 85 14.75 -0.33 -4.36
N GLU A 86 16.08 -0.22 -4.45
CA GLU A 86 17.02 -0.73 -3.44
C GLU A 86 16.78 -0.07 -2.09
N LYS A 87 16.64 1.26 -2.04
CA LYS A 87 16.28 1.97 -0.82
C LYS A 87 14.97 1.47 -0.22
N MET A 88 13.97 1.20 -1.05
CA MET A 88 12.70 0.63 -0.59
C MET A 88 12.90 -0.78 0.01
N LYS A 89 13.73 -1.62 -0.60
CA LYS A 89 14.07 -2.97 -0.09
C LYS A 89 14.78 -2.90 1.26
N GLU A 90 15.73 -1.98 1.41
CA GLU A 90 16.40 -1.73 2.69
C GLU A 90 15.43 -1.24 3.77
N ASP A 91 14.57 -0.28 3.42
CA ASP A 91 13.57 0.27 4.34
C ASP A 91 12.57 -0.80 4.79
N PHE A 92 12.18 -1.72 3.90
CA PHE A 92 11.36 -2.88 4.25
C PHE A 92 12.08 -3.81 5.24
N THR A 93 13.37 -4.08 5.01
CA THR A 93 14.15 -4.97 5.89
C THR A 93 14.32 -4.37 7.28
N LYS A 94 14.57 -3.06 7.37
CA LYS A 94 14.77 -2.34 8.64
C LYS A 94 13.47 -2.15 9.42
N ASN A 95 12.39 -1.72 8.76
CA ASN A 95 11.18 -1.25 9.46
C ASN A 95 10.05 -2.27 9.53
N LEU A 96 10.01 -3.28 8.65
CA LEU A 96 8.85 -4.17 8.48
C LEU A 96 9.11 -5.61 8.94
N SER A 97 10.06 -5.81 9.85
CA SER A 97 10.34 -7.15 10.39
C SER A 97 9.32 -7.55 11.44
N LEU A 98 8.52 -8.59 11.14
CA LEU A 98 7.66 -9.27 12.12
C LEU A 98 8.46 -10.03 13.19
N ARG A 99 9.73 -10.34 12.90
CA ARG A 99 10.65 -11.08 13.78
C ARG A 99 11.48 -10.14 14.64
N SER A 100 11.24 -8.82 14.58
CA SER A 100 12.03 -7.80 15.28
C SER A 100 12.23 -8.11 16.76
N THR A 101 11.21 -8.60 17.48
CA THR A 101 11.39 -8.96 18.90
C THR A 101 12.37 -10.11 19.12
N THR A 102 12.37 -11.14 18.27
CA THR A 102 13.33 -12.26 18.41
C THR A 102 14.70 -11.90 17.87
N GLY A 103 14.77 -11.30 16.67
CA GLY A 103 16.05 -10.88 16.09
C GLY A 103 16.75 -9.79 16.91
N ALA A 104 16.02 -8.88 17.55
CA ALA A 104 16.59 -7.87 18.43
C ALA A 104 17.13 -8.45 19.73
N ILE A 105 16.60 -9.58 20.21
CA ILE A 105 17.19 -10.31 21.34
C ILE A 105 18.50 -10.97 20.91
N ASP A 106 18.52 -11.58 19.71
CA ASP A 106 19.71 -12.25 19.17
C ASP A 106 20.92 -11.28 19.09
N THR A 107 20.70 -10.05 18.59
CA THR A 107 21.72 -9.01 18.44
C THR A 107 21.79 -8.02 19.62
N LEU A 108 21.29 -8.39 20.80
CA LEU A 108 21.26 -7.48 21.94
C LEU A 108 22.69 -7.28 22.47
N PRO A 109 23.21 -6.05 22.54
CA PRO A 109 24.53 -5.78 23.12
C PRO A 109 24.47 -5.88 24.64
N ILE A 110 25.39 -6.66 25.20
CA ILE A 110 25.52 -6.91 26.64
C ILE A 110 26.91 -6.49 27.06
N LYS A 111 26.98 -5.64 28.09
CA LYS A 111 28.24 -5.25 28.70
C LYS A 111 28.57 -6.24 29.80
N TYR A 112 29.64 -6.99 29.60
CA TYR A 112 30.18 -7.94 30.57
C TYR A 112 31.69 -7.72 30.69
N ASP A 113 32.17 -7.55 31.93
CA ASP A 113 33.59 -7.37 32.24
C ASP A 113 34.29 -6.25 31.42
N GLY A 114 33.61 -5.09 31.31
CA GLY A 114 34.14 -3.91 30.61
C GLY A 114 34.16 -3.99 29.08
N LYS A 115 33.71 -5.12 28.49
CA LYS A 115 33.58 -5.31 27.04
C LYS A 115 32.12 -5.50 26.66
N GLU A 116 31.81 -5.17 25.41
CA GLU A 116 30.47 -5.31 24.83
C GLU A 116 30.47 -6.55 23.93
N TYR A 117 29.53 -7.45 24.17
CA TYR A 117 29.34 -8.70 23.45
C TYR A 117 27.90 -8.82 22.98
N GLU A 118 27.65 -9.57 21.91
CA GLU A 118 26.29 -9.88 21.51
C GLU A 118 25.75 -11.08 22.30
N LEU A 119 24.43 -11.12 22.55
CA LEU A 119 23.81 -12.23 23.28
C LEU A 119 24.08 -13.59 22.62
N GLN A 120 24.11 -13.64 21.29
CA GLN A 120 24.39 -14.85 20.52
C GLN A 120 25.78 -15.45 20.81
N GLU A 121 26.76 -14.63 21.20
CA GLU A 121 28.13 -15.08 21.51
C GLU A 121 28.22 -15.68 22.92
N LEU A 122 27.39 -15.17 23.84
CA LEU A 122 27.41 -15.53 25.25
C LEU A 122 26.49 -16.71 25.59
N ALA A 123 25.47 -16.97 24.75
CA ALA A 123 24.44 -17.94 25.04
C ALA A 123 23.83 -18.57 23.77
N GLN A 124 23.31 -19.79 23.93
CA GLN A 124 22.57 -20.46 22.87
C GLN A 124 21.09 -20.09 22.92
N ILE A 125 20.57 -19.49 21.85
CA ILE A 125 19.16 -19.09 21.75
C ILE A 125 18.38 -20.17 20.98
N VAL A 126 17.40 -20.77 21.65
CA VAL A 126 16.56 -21.84 21.10
C VAL A 126 15.09 -21.45 21.19
N ARG A 127 14.37 -21.59 20.08
CA ARG A 127 12.92 -21.32 20.04
C ARG A 127 12.15 -22.58 20.40
N LYS A 128 11.75 -22.73 21.67
CA LYS A 128 10.93 -23.86 22.14
C LYS A 128 9.50 -23.77 21.62
N ASN A 129 8.88 -22.59 21.73
CA ASN A 129 7.51 -22.34 21.28
C ASN A 129 7.43 -20.98 20.56
N PRO A 130 6.42 -20.73 19.70
CA PRO A 130 6.25 -19.43 19.06
C PRO A 130 6.16 -18.24 20.03
N LYS A 131 5.70 -18.52 21.27
CA LYS A 131 5.52 -17.54 22.36
C LYS A 131 6.67 -17.50 23.38
N THR A 132 7.63 -18.43 23.30
CA THR A 132 8.66 -18.57 24.34
C THR A 132 10.01 -18.89 23.71
N LEU A 133 10.97 -17.99 23.94
CA LEU A 133 12.37 -18.21 23.64
C LEU A 133 13.06 -18.77 24.88
N VAL A 134 14.00 -19.66 24.65
CA VAL A 134 14.83 -20.28 25.68
C VAL A 134 16.26 -19.89 25.38
N ILE A 135 16.91 -19.20 26.31
CA ILE A 135 18.30 -18.81 26.18
C ILE A 135 19.10 -19.63 27.20
N ASN A 136 20.03 -20.43 26.71
CA ASN A 136 20.84 -21.32 27.54
C ASN A 136 22.24 -20.74 27.75
N PHE A 137 22.59 -20.51 29.02
CA PHE A 137 23.87 -19.94 29.45
C PHE A 137 24.84 -21.00 30.02
N ALA A 138 24.75 -22.26 29.58
CA ALA A 138 25.58 -23.36 30.08
C ALA A 138 27.09 -23.04 30.09
N SER A 139 27.57 -22.24 29.13
CA SER A 139 28.97 -21.81 29.05
C SER A 139 29.34 -20.68 30.02
N PHE A 140 28.41 -19.77 30.33
CA PHE A 140 28.68 -18.54 31.08
C PHE A 140 27.50 -18.16 32.00
N PRO A 141 27.23 -18.93 33.07
CA PRO A 141 26.10 -18.66 33.97
C PRO A 141 26.23 -17.34 34.75
N GLN A 142 27.44 -16.82 34.91
CA GLN A 142 27.71 -15.56 35.61
C GLN A 142 27.23 -14.31 34.85
N VAL A 143 26.91 -14.42 33.56
CA VAL A 143 26.50 -13.29 32.70
C VAL A 143 24.98 -13.04 32.73
N ILE A 144 24.21 -13.99 33.26
CA ILE A 144 22.75 -13.93 33.39
C ILE A 144 22.23 -12.59 33.99
N PRO A 145 22.76 -12.07 35.11
CA PRO A 145 22.26 -10.83 35.69
C PRO A 145 22.46 -9.60 34.78
N ASP A 146 23.54 -9.56 34.00
CA ASP A 146 23.80 -8.47 33.06
C ASP A 146 22.90 -8.56 31.84
N VAL A 147 22.61 -9.79 31.37
CA VAL A 147 21.62 -10.02 30.31
C VAL A 147 20.23 -9.60 30.74
N LEU A 148 19.80 -9.93 31.97
CA LEU A 148 18.51 -9.51 32.52
C LEU A 148 18.35 -7.99 32.49
N LYS A 149 19.38 -7.26 32.93
CA LYS A 149 19.42 -5.79 32.88
C LYS A 149 19.40 -5.27 31.45
N ALA A 150 20.18 -5.89 30.54
CA ALA A 150 20.21 -5.50 29.13
C ALA A 150 18.83 -5.67 28.47
N ILE A 151 18.14 -6.78 28.72
CA ILE A 151 16.77 -7.03 28.20
C ILE A 151 15.79 -5.99 28.75
N GLN A 152 15.87 -5.63 30.04
CA GLN A 152 15.01 -4.59 30.62
C GLN A 152 15.30 -3.20 30.01
N ASN A 153 16.57 -2.86 29.80
CA ASN A 153 16.99 -1.58 29.23
C ASN A 153 16.75 -1.47 27.71
N SER A 154 16.61 -2.60 27.01
CA SER A 154 16.41 -2.64 25.55
C SER A 154 15.09 -2.01 25.07
N GLY A 155 14.16 -1.73 25.98
CA GLY A 155 12.82 -1.20 25.63
C GLY A 155 11.90 -2.24 24.97
N LEU A 156 12.30 -3.51 24.92
CA LEU A 156 11.48 -4.59 24.35
C LEU A 156 10.29 -4.99 25.24
N ASN A 157 10.22 -4.47 26.48
CA ASN A 157 9.14 -4.72 27.45
C ASN A 157 8.85 -6.22 27.66
N LEU A 158 9.91 -7.03 27.73
CA LEU A 158 9.84 -8.47 27.95
C LEU A 158 10.09 -8.77 29.43
N ASN A 159 9.42 -9.80 29.95
CA ASN A 159 9.62 -10.27 31.32
C ASN A 159 10.29 -11.65 31.34
N PRO A 160 11.63 -11.71 31.27
CA PRO A 160 12.35 -12.98 31.28
C PRO A 160 12.29 -13.67 32.65
N GLN A 161 12.13 -14.99 32.66
CA GLN A 161 12.11 -15.84 33.87
C GLN A 161 13.35 -16.75 33.89
N GLN A 162 14.13 -16.67 34.96
CA GLN A 162 15.33 -17.50 35.14
C GLN A 162 14.97 -18.84 35.78
N ASP A 163 15.57 -19.92 35.26
CA ASP A 163 15.51 -21.28 35.78
C ASP A 163 16.92 -21.90 35.72
N GLY A 164 17.65 -21.84 36.84
CA GLY A 164 19.05 -22.27 36.91
C GLY A 164 19.94 -21.53 35.90
N THR A 165 20.46 -22.28 34.91
CA THR A 165 21.32 -21.78 33.82
C THR A 165 20.54 -21.40 32.55
N THR A 166 19.22 -21.48 32.58
CA THR A 166 18.35 -21.22 31.43
C THR A 166 17.45 -20.01 31.70
N LEU A 167 17.23 -19.19 30.67
CA LEU A 167 16.35 -18.03 30.73
C LEU A 167 15.18 -18.20 29.75
N TYR A 168 13.96 -18.12 30.27
CA TYR A 168 12.73 -18.19 29.49
C TYR A 168 12.23 -16.78 29.21
N VAL A 169 12.21 -16.39 27.93
CA VAL A 169 11.70 -15.08 27.51
C VAL A 169 10.35 -15.24 26.85
N PRO A 170 9.25 -14.78 27.47
CA PRO A 170 7.94 -14.77 26.83
C PRO A 170 7.94 -13.68 25.75
N VAL A 171 7.71 -14.09 24.50
CA VAL A 171 7.57 -13.17 23.36
C VAL A 171 6.08 -12.87 23.20
N PRO A 172 5.67 -11.59 23.31
CA PRO A 172 4.30 -11.19 23.03
C PRO A 172 3.87 -11.62 21.63
N LYS A 173 2.61 -12.02 21.49
CA LYS A 173 2.06 -12.24 20.15
C LYS A 173 1.99 -10.90 19.43
N VAL A 174 2.45 -10.86 18.18
CA VAL A 174 2.10 -9.77 17.26
C VAL A 174 0.58 -9.75 17.08
N THR A 175 -0.07 -8.74 17.64
CA THR A 175 -1.52 -8.53 17.53
C THR A 175 -1.89 -8.21 16.10
N LYS A 176 -3.17 -8.42 15.74
CA LYS A 176 -3.67 -8.05 14.41
C LYS A 176 -3.47 -6.56 14.13
N GLU A 177 -3.71 -5.72 15.13
CA GLU A 177 -3.49 -4.26 15.07
C GLU A 177 -2.03 -3.92 14.74
N HIS A 178 -1.06 -4.61 15.34
CA HIS A 178 0.36 -4.38 15.07
C HIS A 178 0.73 -4.79 13.64
N ARG A 179 0.22 -5.93 13.16
CA ARG A 179 0.39 -6.36 11.76
C ARG A 179 -0.21 -5.36 10.77
N GLU A 180 -1.40 -4.85 11.07
CA GLU A 180 -2.06 -3.81 10.28
C GLU A 180 -1.30 -2.47 10.30
N ALA A 181 -0.68 -2.11 11.43
CA ALA A 181 0.18 -0.94 11.52
C ALA A 181 1.44 -1.08 10.64
N LEU A 182 2.11 -2.24 10.68
CA LEU A 182 3.24 -2.54 9.79
C LEU A 182 2.82 -2.53 8.32
N ALA A 183 1.65 -3.10 7.99
CA ALA A 183 1.11 -3.08 6.64
C ALA A 183 0.81 -1.65 6.15
N ARG A 184 0.33 -0.76 7.03
CA ARG A 184 0.17 0.67 6.73
C ARG A 184 1.51 1.35 6.48
N ASN A 185 2.53 1.08 7.30
CA ASN A 185 3.87 1.61 7.12
C ASN A 185 4.49 1.14 5.78
N ALA A 186 4.31 -0.12 5.41
CA ALA A 186 4.75 -0.66 4.14
C ALA A 186 4.16 0.13 2.95
N LYS A 187 2.88 0.51 3.05
CA LYS A 187 2.21 1.30 2.01
C LYS A 187 2.78 2.71 1.90
N ILE A 188 3.12 3.34 3.02
CA ILE A 188 3.75 4.67 3.04
C ILE A 188 5.12 4.62 2.34
N LEU A 189 5.94 3.60 2.65
CA LEU A 189 7.25 3.41 2.03
C LEU A 189 7.14 3.15 0.52
N PHE A 190 6.16 2.34 0.09
CA PHE A 190 5.88 2.14 -1.34
C PHE A 190 5.48 3.44 -2.03
N ILE A 191 4.60 4.25 -1.42
CA ILE A 191 4.18 5.55 -1.98
C ILE A 191 5.39 6.48 -2.15
N LYS A 192 6.28 6.54 -1.16
CA LYS A 192 7.52 7.33 -1.23
C LYS A 192 8.43 6.87 -2.38
N CYS A 193 8.58 5.56 -2.58
CA CYS A 193 9.35 5.01 -3.70
C CYS A 193 8.73 5.36 -5.05
N ARG A 194 7.41 5.17 -5.20
CA ARG A 194 6.65 5.54 -6.40
C ARG A 194 6.83 7.02 -6.72
N ASP A 195 6.68 7.89 -5.73
CA ASP A 195 6.78 9.34 -5.92
C ASP A 195 8.22 9.73 -6.32
N SER A 196 9.24 9.12 -5.71
CA SER A 196 10.63 9.29 -6.13
C SER A 196 10.86 8.89 -7.60
N ILE A 197 10.29 7.76 -8.06
CA ILE A 197 10.37 7.35 -9.47
C ILE A 197 9.66 8.35 -10.38
N LYS A 198 8.52 8.91 -9.95
CA LYS A 198 7.79 9.94 -10.71
C LYS A 198 8.54 11.27 -10.76
N ASP A 199 9.25 11.64 -9.70
CA ASP A 199 10.09 12.83 -9.70
C ASP A 199 11.27 12.68 -10.67
N ILE A 200 11.91 11.50 -10.69
CA ILE A 200 12.95 11.16 -11.67
C ILE A 200 12.39 11.24 -13.09
N GLN A 201 11.23 10.63 -13.35
CA GLN A 201 10.55 10.69 -14.65
C GLN A 201 10.33 12.14 -15.10
N ASN A 202 9.79 12.99 -14.22
CA ASN A 202 9.52 14.40 -14.50
C ASN A 202 10.80 15.21 -14.75
N GLU A 203 11.88 14.92 -14.02
CA GLU A 203 13.19 15.54 -14.23
C GLU A 203 13.72 15.25 -15.64
N TYR A 204 13.67 13.99 -16.08
CA TYR A 204 14.18 13.60 -17.40
C TYR A 204 13.29 14.11 -18.54
N ILE A 205 11.96 14.08 -18.40
CA ILE A 205 11.04 14.67 -19.38
C ILE A 205 11.31 16.18 -19.54
N LYS A 206 11.57 16.90 -18.44
CA LYS A 206 11.95 18.32 -18.50
C LYS A 206 13.27 18.55 -19.22
N LYS A 207 14.24 17.63 -19.12
CA LYS A 207 15.52 17.72 -19.85
C LYS A 207 15.32 17.54 -21.35
N THR A 208 14.51 16.55 -21.77
CA THR A 208 14.18 16.32 -23.18
C THR A 208 13.52 17.55 -23.82
N LYS A 209 12.63 18.24 -23.08
CA LYS A 209 11.95 19.46 -23.55
C LYS A 209 12.85 20.70 -23.66
N LYS A 210 14.01 20.70 -23.02
CA LYS A 210 14.96 21.83 -23.07
C LYS A 210 15.89 21.77 -24.29
N GLN A 211 15.95 20.63 -24.98
CA GLN A 211 16.74 20.51 -26.20
C GLN A 211 15.99 21.17 -27.35
N THR A 212 16.60 22.18 -27.96
CA THR A 212 16.01 23.00 -29.05
C THR A 212 16.28 22.43 -30.44
N ASP A 213 17.23 21.51 -30.55
CA ASP A 213 17.79 21.08 -31.84
C ASP A 213 17.17 19.77 -32.36
N VAL A 214 16.01 19.39 -31.83
CA VAL A 214 15.38 18.08 -32.06
C VAL A 214 13.93 18.20 -32.48
N SER A 215 13.48 17.31 -33.37
CA SER A 215 12.10 17.26 -33.84
C SER A 215 11.10 17.01 -32.70
N GLU A 216 9.96 17.72 -32.73
CA GLU A 216 8.89 17.60 -31.73
C GLU A 216 8.34 16.16 -31.66
N ASP A 217 8.24 15.49 -32.81
CA ASP A 217 7.80 14.08 -32.89
C ASP A 217 8.75 13.13 -32.15
N LEU A 218 10.06 13.39 -32.26
CA LEU A 218 11.08 12.60 -31.57
C LEU A 218 11.02 12.82 -30.06
N VAL A 219 10.88 14.08 -29.63
CA VAL A 219 10.69 14.44 -28.22
C VAL A 219 9.44 13.75 -27.64
N PHE A 220 8.33 13.74 -28.37
CA PHE A 220 7.11 13.07 -27.95
C PHE A 220 7.30 11.55 -27.83
N SER A 221 7.96 10.92 -28.81
CA SER A 221 8.27 9.49 -28.78
C SER A 221 9.16 9.13 -27.59
N VAL A 222 10.25 9.87 -27.36
CA VAL A 222 11.17 9.64 -26.24
C VAL A 222 10.48 9.83 -24.89
N ASN A 223 9.63 10.86 -24.74
CA ASN A 223 8.86 11.06 -23.50
C ASN A 223 7.93 9.87 -23.21
N LYS A 224 7.32 9.29 -24.25
CA LYS A 224 6.48 8.10 -24.14
C LYS A 224 7.29 6.88 -23.70
N GLN A 225 8.50 6.71 -24.23
CA GLN A 225 9.41 5.62 -23.87
C GLN A 225 9.96 5.76 -22.44
N ILE A 226 10.39 6.96 -22.03
CA ILE A 226 10.80 7.26 -20.64
C ILE A 226 9.66 6.90 -19.68
N SER A 227 8.43 7.30 -20.03
CA SER A 227 7.26 7.01 -19.19
C SER A 227 6.98 5.52 -19.07
N ALA A 228 7.05 4.78 -20.18
CA ALA A 228 6.89 3.32 -20.17
C ALA A 228 7.96 2.61 -19.33
N LEU A 229 9.21 3.06 -19.41
CA LEU A 229 10.33 2.53 -18.62
C LEU A 229 10.10 2.78 -17.12
N CYS A 230 9.79 4.01 -16.71
CA CYS A 230 9.52 4.33 -15.31
C CYS A 230 8.27 3.61 -14.77
N ASP A 231 7.21 3.49 -15.58
CA ASP A 231 6.01 2.74 -15.18
C ASP A 231 6.31 1.25 -14.97
N GLY A 232 7.26 0.67 -15.72
CA GLY A 232 7.78 -0.67 -15.48
C GLY A 232 8.37 -0.85 -14.08
N TYR A 233 9.25 0.07 -13.66
CA TYR A 233 9.84 0.06 -12.31
C TYR A 233 8.79 0.30 -11.21
N VAL A 234 7.75 1.12 -11.45
CA VAL A 234 6.64 1.27 -10.50
C VAL A 234 5.86 -0.04 -10.34
N VAL A 235 5.66 -0.79 -11.42
CA VAL A 235 5.02 -2.11 -11.37
C VAL A 235 5.89 -3.08 -10.57
N GLU A 236 7.20 -3.12 -10.81
CA GLU A 236 8.13 -3.93 -10.02
C GLU A 236 8.05 -3.57 -8.53
N ALA A 237 8.15 -2.29 -8.18
CA ALA A 237 8.02 -1.82 -6.80
C ALA A 237 6.68 -2.24 -6.17
N LYS A 238 5.60 -2.23 -6.95
CA LYS A 238 4.29 -2.70 -6.51
C LYS A 238 4.28 -4.20 -6.25
N THR A 239 4.90 -5.02 -7.11
CA THR A 239 4.98 -6.48 -6.86
C THR A 239 5.73 -6.79 -5.57
N LEU A 240 6.84 -6.09 -5.30
CA LEU A 240 7.59 -6.23 -4.05
C LEU A 240 6.75 -5.83 -2.84
N TYR A 241 6.03 -4.72 -2.93
CA TYR A 241 5.09 -4.29 -1.89
C TYR A 241 3.99 -5.34 -1.67
N ASP A 242 3.35 -5.85 -2.72
CA ASP A 242 2.26 -6.82 -2.61
C ASP A 242 2.75 -8.13 -1.97
N HIS A 243 3.96 -8.59 -2.31
CA HIS A 243 4.58 -9.74 -1.67
C HIS A 243 4.79 -9.49 -0.17
N LYS A 244 5.35 -8.33 0.19
CA LYS A 244 5.64 -8.02 1.59
C LYS A 244 4.38 -7.73 2.41
N HIS A 245 3.37 -7.14 1.80
CA HIS A 245 2.07 -6.91 2.41
C HIS A 245 1.36 -8.23 2.75
N LYS A 246 1.41 -9.23 1.85
CA LYS A 246 0.86 -10.57 2.12
C LYS A 246 1.57 -11.24 3.29
N GLU A 247 2.90 -11.15 3.36
CA GLU A 247 3.68 -11.67 4.47
C GLU A 247 3.29 -11.03 5.81
N LEU A 248 3.07 -9.71 5.82
CA LEU A 248 2.71 -8.95 7.02
C LEU A 248 1.31 -9.27 7.56
N VAL A 249 0.32 -9.34 6.67
CA VAL A 249 -1.08 -9.58 7.05
C VAL A 249 -1.33 -11.06 7.34
N GLY A 250 -0.57 -11.96 6.71
CA GLY A 250 -0.67 -13.41 6.89
C GLY A 250 -1.95 -13.93 6.27
N ASN A 251 -1.92 -14.09 4.94
CA ASN A 251 -2.85 -14.95 4.20
C ASN A 251 -2.08 -16.14 3.63
#